data_AF-A0A443ISE0-F1
#
_entry.id   AF-A0A443ISE0-F1
#
_cell.length_a   1.000
_cell.length_b   1.000
_cell.length_c   1.000
_cell.angle_alpha   90.00
_cell.angle_beta   90.00
_cell.angle_gamma   90.00
#
_symmetry.space_group_name_H-M   'P 1'
#
loop_
_entity.id
_entity.type
_entity.pdbx_description
1 polymer ?
#
loop_
_entity_poly.entity_id
_entity_poly.type
_entity_poly.pdbx_seq_one_letter_code
_entity_poly.pdbx_strand_id
1 'polypeptide(L)' 'MESEKLLALVLVSPIMLTQSILLFIDAKKKGAYAWFWGLLGLIQFPFPSIFYYFIVIRPYRKKMKL' A
#
# COMPACT_ATOMS: atom_id res chain seq x y z
N MET A 1 -15.65 -23.75 -9.75
CA MET A 1 -16.29 -22.43 -9.93
C MET A 1 -16.50 -21.69 -8.60
N GLU A 2 -17.39 -22.10 -7.68
CA GLU A 2 -17.59 -21.35 -6.42
C GLU A 2 -16.45 -21.53 -5.40
N SER A 3 -15.93 -22.76 -5.24
CA SER A 3 -14.84 -23.06 -4.29
C SER A 3 -13.53 -22.33 -4.62
N GLU A 4 -13.23 -22.14 -5.90
CA GLU A 4 -12.03 -21.43 -6.36
C GLU A 4 -12.08 -19.93 -6.03
N LYS A 5 -13.27 -19.32 -6.13
CA LYS A 5 -13.48 -17.91 -5.76
C LYS A 5 -13.30 -17.69 -4.26
N LEU A 6 -13.81 -18.61 -3.44
CA LEU A 6 -13.64 -18.55 -1.99
C LEU A 6 -12.16 -18.67 -1.59
N LEU A 7 -11.44 -19.61 -2.20
CA LEU A 7 -9.99 -19.75 -2.00
C LEU A 7 -9.24 -18.49 -2.43
N ALA A 8 -9.58 -17.92 -3.58
CA ALA A 8 -8.98 -16.68 -4.06
C ALA A 8 -9.24 -15.51 -3.08
N LEU A 9 -10.46 -15.37 -2.57
CA LEU A 9 -10.79 -14.33 -1.57
C LEU A 9 -10.02 -14.53 -0.27
N VAL A 10 -9.93 -15.77 0.24
CA VAL A 10 -9.21 -16.08 1.48
C VAL A 10 -7.71 -15.83 1.34
N LEU A 11 -7.13 -16.00 0.15
CA LEU A 11 -5.73 -15.69 -0.14
C LEU A 11 -5.50 -14.19 -0.39
N VAL A 12 -6.38 -13.53 -1.15
CA VAL A 12 -6.22 -12.12 -1.53
C VAL A 12 -6.47 -11.17 -0.37
N SER A 13 -7.43 -11.48 0.51
CA SER A 13 -7.77 -10.65 1.67
C SER A 13 -6.58 -10.35 2.59
N PRO A 14 -5.82 -11.34 3.09
CA PRO A 14 -4.65 -11.09 3.92
C PRO A 14 -3.52 -10.42 3.14
N ILE A 15 -3.39 -10.66 1.84
CA ILE A 15 -2.39 -9.98 1.00
C ILE A 15 -2.71 -8.48 0.91
N MET A 16 -3.97 -8.12 0.62
CA MET A 16 -4.41 -6.72 0.56
C MET A 16 -4.29 -6.03 1.93
N LEU A 17 -4.68 -6.71 3.01
CA LEU A 17 -4.51 -6.20 4.38
C LEU A 17 -3.04 -5.97 4.70
N THR A 18 -2.18 -6.95 4.43
CA THR A 18 -0.74 -6.84 4.70
C THR A 18 -0.14 -5.67 3.92
N GLN A 19 -0.47 -5.55 2.63
CA GLN A 19 -0.01 -4.45 1.79
C GLN A 19 -0.48 -3.08 2.30
N SER A 20 -1.75 -2.95 2.66
CA SER A 20 -2.32 -1.72 3.24
C SER A 20 -1.61 -1.32 4.54
N ILE A 21 -1.38 -2.29 5.43
CA ILE A 21 -0.68 -2.07 6.71
C ILE A 21 0.78 -1.65 6.45
N LEU A 22 1.48 -2.29 5.52
CA LEU A 22 2.85 -1.93 5.16
C LEU A 22 2.94 -0.51 4.60
N LEU A 23 2.02 -0.13 3.71
CA LEU A 23 1.89 1.24 3.18
C LEU A 23 1.64 2.25 4.31
N PHE A 24 0.74 1.93 5.24
CA PHE A 24 0.43 2.78 6.39
C PHE A 24 1.66 2.99 7.29
N ILE A 25 2.37 1.91 7.65
CA ILE A 25 3.55 1.99 8.51
C ILE A 25 4.68 2.76 7.82
N ASP A 26 4.94 2.47 6.54
CA ASP A 26 6.01 3.12 5.78
C ASP A 26 5.72 4.61 5.59
N ALA A 27 4.47 4.98 5.28
CA ALA A 27 4.05 6.37 5.16
C ALA A 27 4.13 7.11 6.51
N LYS A 28 3.75 6.45 7.60
CA LYS A 28 3.86 7.00 8.97
C LYS A 28 5.32 7.32 9.32
N LYS A 29 6.26 6.41 9.01
CA LYS A 29 7.69 6.63 9.24
C LYS A 29 8.26 7.79 8.42
N LYS A 30 7.72 8.04 7.23
CA LYS A 30 8.16 9.11 6.32
C LYS A 30 7.45 10.45 6.56
N GLY A 31 6.54 10.53 7.52
CA GLY A 31 5.71 11.71 7.76
C GLY A 31 4.76 12.04 6.61
N ALA A 32 4.47 11.06 5.75
CA ALA A 32 3.49 11.20 4.67
C ALA A 32 2.09 10.84 5.17
N TYR A 33 1.05 11.15 4.38
CA TYR A 33 -0.36 10.91 4.70
C TYR A 33 -0.69 9.40 4.89
N ALA A 34 -0.34 8.84 6.06
CA ALA A 34 -0.40 7.40 6.32
C ALA A 34 -1.80 6.81 6.15
N TRP A 35 -2.82 7.53 6.63
CA TRP A 35 -4.21 7.16 6.45
C TRP A 35 -4.65 7.11 4.98
N PHE A 36 -4.18 8.07 4.16
CA PHE A 36 -4.49 8.10 2.73
C PHE A 36 -3.90 6.88 2.01
N TRP A 37 -2.64 6.55 2.29
CA TRP A 37 -1.95 5.42 1.66
C TRP A 37 -2.40 4.06 2.17
N GLY A 38 -2.77 3.94 3.45
CA GLY A 38 -3.38 2.74 4.00
C GLY A 38 -4.74 2.44 3.39
N LEU A 39 -5.63 3.44 3.33
CA LEU A 39 -6.97 3.28 2.77
C LEU A 39 -6.93 2.98 1.27
N LEU A 40 -6.11 3.70 0.50
CA LEU A 40 -5.95 3.43 -0.92
C LEU A 40 -5.36 2.03 -1.17
N GLY A 41 -4.36 1.61 -0.38
CA GLY A 41 -3.79 0.27 -0.49
C GLY A 41 -4.78 -0.86 -0.20
N LEU A 42 -5.86 -0.58 0.54
CA LEU A 42 -6.95 -1.53 0.81
C LEU A 42 -8.05 -1.52 -0.26
N ILE A 43 -8.26 -0.39 -0.95
CA ILE A 43 -9.29 -0.26 -1.99
C ILE A 43 -8.79 -0.79 -3.33
N GLN A 44 -7.52 -0.52 -3.67
CA GLN A 44 -7.01 -0.79 -5.00
C GLN A 44 -5.58 -1.32 -4.98
N PHE A 45 -5.35 -2.37 -5.76
CA PHE A 45 -4.03 -2.89 -6.08
C PHE A 45 -3.91 -2.95 -7.60
N PRO A 46 -2.78 -2.55 -8.23
CA PRO A 46 -1.51 -2.06 -7.69
C PRO A 46 -1.31 -0.53 -7.77
N PHE A 47 -2.27 0.22 -8.31
CA PHE A 47 -2.14 1.66 -8.58
C PHE A 47 -1.68 2.52 -7.39
N PRO A 48 -2.23 2.36 -6.17
CA PRO A 48 -1.81 3.13 -5.00
C PRO A 48 -0.34 2.94 -4.66
N SER A 49 0.18 1.73 -4.83
CA SER A 49 1.59 1.42 -4.60
C SER A 49 2.50 2.14 -5.60
N ILE A 50 2.07 2.27 -6.86
CA ILE A 50 2.80 3.01 -7.90
C ILE A 50 2.83 4.50 -7.56
N PHE A 51 1.67 5.11 -7.28
CA PHE A 51 1.59 6.51 -6.89
C PHE A 51 2.38 6.80 -5.61
N TYR A 52 2.34 5.88 -4.63
CA TYR A 52 3.11 5.99 -3.40
C TYR A 52 4.61 6.11 -3.67
N TYR A 53 5.11 5.27 -4.57
CA TYR A 53 6.52 5.29 -4.94
C TYR A 53 6.94 6.62 -5.58
N PHE A 54 6.15 7.13 -6.53
CA PHE A 54 6.48 8.37 -7.23
C PHE A 54 6.30 9.63 -6.36
N ILE A 55 5.23 9.69 -5.56
CA ILE A 55 4.85 10.89 -4.80
C ILE A 55 5.51 10.94 -3.42
N VAL A 56 5.69 9.81 -2.75
CA VAL A 56 6.25 9.77 -1.38
C VAL A 56 7.71 9.36 -1.39
N ILE A 57 8.05 8.23 -2.01
CA ILE A 57 9.40 7.66 -1.93
C ILE A 57 10.42 8.53 -2.69
N ARG A 58 10.07 8.99 -3.89
CA ARG A 58 10.98 9.78 -4.73
C ARG A 58 11.42 11.10 -4.09
N PRO A 59 10.52 11.99 -3.59
CA PRO A 59 10.96 13.22 -2.92
C PRO A 59 11.61 12.94 -1.56
N TYR A 60 11.15 11.95 -0.80
CA TYR A 60 11.77 11.58 0.48
C TYR A 60 13.24 11.17 0.30
N ARG A 61 13.56 10.35 -0.71
CA ARG A 61 14.93 9.95 -1.03
C ARG A 61 15.80 11.11 -1.52
N LYS A 62 15.23 12.11 -2.21
CA LYS A 62 15.96 13.31 -2.62
C LYS A 62 16.34 14.18 -1.41
N LYS A 63 15.45 14.29 -0.41
CA LYS A 63 15.68 15.09 0.81
C LYS A 63 16.76 14.51 1.73
N MET A 64 16.96 13.19 1.72
CA MET A 64 18.00 12.50 2.52
C MET A 64 19.40 12.50 1.88
N LYS A 65 19.52 12.83 0.59
CA LYS A 65 20.81 12.88 -0.13
C LYS A 65 21.40 14.30 -0.22
N LEU A 66 20.66 15.30 0.26
CA LEU A 66 21.10 16.68 0.47
C LEU A 66 21.46 16.85 1.93
#